data_AF-A0A9D1BZG2-F1
#
_entry.id   AF-A0A9D1BZG2-F1
#
_cell.length_a   1.000
_cell.length_b   1.000
_cell.length_c   1.000
_cell.angle_alpha   90.00
_cell.angle_beta   90.00
_cell.angle_gamma   90.00
#
_symmetry.space_group_name_H-M   'P 1'
#
loop_
_entity.id
_entity.type
_entity.pdbx_description
1 polymer ?
#
loop_
_entity_poly.entity_id
_entity_poly.type
_entity_poly.pdbx_seq_one_letter_code
_entity_poly.pdbx_strand_id
1 'polypeptide(L)'
;MTHTAEQKLIKTELNDAELSRYSRQILMSEIDYAGQLTLSQSHAIIFGLGGLGSPASLYLASAGIGKLTLVDFDEVDDSNLQRQIVHRENNIGQAKVESAKENLASLNHHIEIETIKKRLTETEIADLVKT
;
A
#
# COMPACT_ATOMS: atom_id res chain seq x y z
N MET A 1 -24.07 -2.37 -19.57
CA MET A 1 -23.00 -3.38 -19.64
C MET A 1 -22.68 -3.78 -18.22
N THR A 2 -23.06 -5.01 -17.86
CA THR A 2 -22.96 -5.58 -16.52
C THR A 2 -21.51 -5.65 -16.06
N HIS A 3 -21.15 -4.89 -15.02
CA HIS A 3 -19.94 -5.12 -14.25
C HIS A 3 -20.17 -6.39 -13.43
N THR A 4 -19.61 -7.49 -13.89
CA THR A 4 -19.50 -8.72 -13.09
C THR A 4 -18.41 -8.44 -12.07
N ALA A 5 -18.81 -8.12 -10.83
CA ALA A 5 -17.87 -8.06 -9.71
C ALA A 5 -17.29 -9.47 -9.52
N GLU A 6 -16.02 -9.66 -9.87
CA GLU A 6 -15.28 -10.83 -9.41
C GLU A 6 -15.29 -10.79 -7.88
N GLN A 7 -15.99 -11.74 -7.26
CA GLN A 7 -15.94 -11.93 -5.82
C GLN A 7 -14.51 -12.33 -5.46
N LYS A 8 -13.69 -11.35 -5.09
CA LYS A 8 -12.34 -11.57 -4.59
C LYS A 8 -12.45 -12.40 -3.32
N LEU A 9 -11.87 -13.60 -3.34
CA LEU A 9 -11.94 -14.53 -2.22
C LEU A 9 -11.36 -13.83 -0.98
N ILE A 10 -12.17 -13.66 0.07
CA ILE A 10 -11.69 -13.09 1.33
C ILE A 10 -10.68 -14.08 1.91
N LYS A 11 -9.47 -13.60 2.17
CA LYS A 11 -8.40 -14.41 2.75
C LYS A 11 -8.80 -14.90 4.14
N THR A 12 -8.84 -16.20 4.36
CA THR A 12 -9.33 -16.80 5.63
C THR A 12 -8.22 -17.19 6.60
N GLU A 13 -6.98 -17.30 6.12
CA GLU A 13 -5.82 -17.69 6.92
C GLU A 13 -4.52 -17.10 6.37
N LEU A 14 -3.49 -17.02 7.21
CA LEU A 14 -2.13 -16.65 6.80
C LEU A 14 -1.36 -17.89 6.34
N ASN A 15 -0.62 -17.80 5.23
CA ASN A 15 0.26 -18.89 4.82
C ASN A 15 1.56 -18.92 5.65
N ASP A 16 2.35 -20.00 5.52
CA ASP A 16 3.59 -20.19 6.28
C ASP A 16 4.61 -19.05 6.10
N ALA A 17 4.71 -18.49 4.90
CA ALA A 17 5.64 -17.39 4.63
C ALA A 17 5.21 -16.10 5.35
N GLU A 18 3.90 -15.83 5.39
CA GLU A 18 3.34 -14.69 6.10
C GLU A 18 3.42 -14.86 7.62
N LEU A 19 3.10 -16.06 8.14
CA LEU A 19 3.30 -16.41 9.53
C LEU A 19 4.76 -16.19 9.97
N SER A 20 5.72 -16.63 9.13
CA SER A 20 7.13 -16.42 9.39
C SER A 20 7.50 -14.93 9.39
N ARG A 21 7.10 -14.18 8.36
CA ARG A 21 7.40 -12.75 8.21
C ARG A 21 6.82 -11.90 9.35
N TYR A 22 5.57 -12.15 9.73
CA TYR A 22 4.85 -11.37 10.73
C TYR A 22 4.94 -11.95 12.14
N SER A 23 5.74 -12.99 12.35
CA SER A 23 5.87 -13.70 13.64
C SER A 23 6.06 -12.77 14.84
N ARG A 24 6.90 -11.73 14.72
CA ARG A 24 7.12 -10.76 15.82
C ARG A 24 5.91 -9.87 16.09
N GLN A 25 5.14 -9.51 15.06
CA GLN A 25 3.91 -8.72 15.19
C GLN A 25 2.82 -9.57 15.86
N ILE A 26 2.66 -10.82 15.41
CA ILE A 26 1.71 -11.81 15.95
C ILE A 26 1.98 -12.12 17.43
N LEU A 27 3.24 -12.07 17.88
CA LEU A 27 3.58 -12.29 19.29
C LEU A 27 3.16 -11.15 20.23
N MET A 28 2.81 -9.97 19.69
CA MET A 28 2.30 -8.86 20.49
C MET A 28 0.83 -9.11 20.81
N SER A 29 0.46 -9.04 22.09
CA SER A 29 -0.92 -9.27 22.56
C SER A 29 -1.96 -8.35 21.93
N GLU A 30 -1.54 -7.17 21.49
CA GLU A 30 -2.37 -6.13 20.88
C GLU A 30 -2.67 -6.40 19.40
N ILE A 31 -1.89 -7.28 18.75
CA ILE A 31 -2.06 -7.66 17.35
C ILE A 31 -2.53 -9.10 17.25
N ASP A 32 -1.85 -10.04 17.90
CA ASP A 32 -2.10 -11.48 17.82
C ASP A 32 -2.26 -12.04 16.39
N TYR A 33 -2.69 -13.30 16.25
CA TYR A 33 -2.93 -13.89 14.93
C TYR A 33 -4.16 -13.27 14.24
N ALA A 34 -5.23 -13.02 14.98
CA ALA A 34 -6.48 -12.49 14.45
C ALA A 34 -6.32 -11.04 13.98
N GLY A 35 -5.55 -10.20 14.69
CA GLY A 35 -5.27 -8.85 14.23
C GLY A 35 -4.35 -8.84 13.01
N GLN A 36 -3.35 -9.73 12.92
CA GLN A 36 -2.55 -9.85 11.70
C GLN A 36 -3.38 -10.33 10.49
N LEU A 37 -4.28 -11.28 10.71
CA LEU A 37 -5.23 -11.72 9.69
C LEU A 37 -6.13 -10.55 9.24
N THR A 38 -6.63 -9.75 10.19
CA THR A 38 -7.43 -8.55 9.92
C THR A 38 -6.65 -7.52 9.08
N LEU A 39 -5.38 -7.26 9.42
CA LEU A 39 -4.51 -6.39 8.60
C LEU A 39 -4.39 -6.93 7.17
N SER A 40 -4.18 -8.24 7.01
CA SER A 40 -4.04 -8.87 5.69
C SER A 40 -5.33 -8.91 4.86
N GLN A 41 -6.49 -8.63 5.48
CA GLN A 41 -7.78 -8.46 4.80
C GLN A 41 -8.12 -6.99 4.56
N SER A 42 -7.39 -6.07 5.19
CA SER A 42 -7.66 -4.64 5.13
C SER A 42 -7.19 -4.01 3.83
N HIS A 43 -7.83 -2.91 3.46
CA HIS A 43 -7.44 -2.06 2.33
C HIS A 43 -7.23 -0.63 2.83
N ALA A 44 -6.10 -0.02 2.46
CA ALA A 44 -5.87 1.40 2.66
C ALA A 44 -5.62 2.10 1.32
N ILE A 45 -5.99 3.38 1.28
CA ILE A 45 -5.74 4.27 0.15
C ILE A 45 -4.91 5.44 0.65
N ILE A 46 -3.80 5.74 -0.03
CA ILE A 46 -2.94 6.88 0.28
C ILE A 46 -3.07 7.91 -0.83
N PHE A 47 -3.58 9.09 -0.47
CA PHE A 47 -3.62 10.27 -1.34
C PHE A 47 -2.38 11.13 -1.11
N GLY A 48 -1.49 11.14 -2.09
CA GLY A 48 -0.20 11.82 -2.06
C GLY A 48 0.91 10.96 -1.47
N LEU A 49 2.00 10.82 -2.21
CA LEU A 49 3.24 10.11 -1.86
C LEU A 49 4.36 11.10 -1.56
N GLY A 50 3.99 12.26 -1.01
CA GLY A 50 4.91 13.26 -0.51
C GLY A 50 5.52 12.89 0.85
N GLY A 51 5.94 13.90 1.62
CA GLY A 51 6.64 13.67 2.90
C GLY A 51 5.86 12.90 3.97
N LEU A 52 4.52 12.86 3.88
CA LEU A 52 3.66 12.11 4.81
C LEU A 52 3.25 10.75 4.26
N GLY A 53 2.81 10.68 3.00
CA GLY A 53 2.40 9.43 2.37
C GLY A 53 3.56 8.45 2.23
N SER A 54 4.77 8.96 2.03
CA SER A 54 5.98 8.15 1.93
C SER A 54 6.27 7.28 3.18
N PRO A 55 6.39 7.83 4.40
CA PRO A 55 6.56 6.99 5.59
C PRO A 55 5.32 6.15 5.89
N ALA A 56 4.11 6.69 5.68
CA ALA A 56 2.87 5.94 5.91
C ALA A 56 2.78 4.68 5.05
N SER A 57 3.12 4.77 3.76
CA SER A 57 3.09 3.63 2.85
C SER A 57 4.09 2.55 3.24
N LEU A 58 5.29 2.94 3.69
CA LEU A 58 6.31 1.99 4.14
C LEU A 58 5.85 1.19 5.36
N TYR A 59 5.22 1.85 6.35
CA TYR A 59 4.74 1.17 7.54
C TYR A 59 3.50 0.32 7.28
N LEU A 60 2.55 0.79 6.47
CA LEU A 60 1.38 -0.02 6.08
C LEU A 60 1.80 -1.27 5.30
N ALA A 61 2.73 -1.12 4.36
CA ALA A 61 3.26 -2.26 3.64
C ALA A 61 4.02 -3.23 4.55
N SER A 62 4.88 -2.72 5.44
CA SER A 62 5.64 -3.56 6.39
C SER A 62 4.76 -4.29 7.41
N ALA A 63 3.63 -3.68 7.80
CA ALA A 63 2.64 -4.26 8.69
C ALA A 63 1.80 -5.37 8.02
N GLY A 64 1.93 -5.55 6.71
CA GLY A 64 1.24 -6.62 5.99
C GLY A 64 -0.23 -6.30 5.70
N ILE A 65 -0.54 -5.04 5.38
CA ILE A 65 -1.87 -4.69 4.88
C ILE A 65 -2.21 -5.49 3.63
N GLY A 66 -3.44 -5.99 3.51
CA GLY A 66 -3.86 -6.83 2.38
C GLY A 66 -3.75 -6.11 1.03
N LYS A 67 -4.30 -4.90 0.97
CA LYS A 67 -4.30 -4.06 -0.23
C LYS A 67 -3.90 -2.63 0.09
N LEU A 68 -3.09 -2.04 -0.78
CA LEU A 68 -2.67 -0.65 -0.72
C LEU A 68 -2.86 0.03 -2.08
N THR A 69 -3.74 1.01 -2.15
CA THR A 69 -3.93 1.84 -3.36
C THR A 69 -3.19 3.16 -3.18
N LEU A 70 -2.31 3.48 -4.13
CA LEU A 70 -1.47 4.67 -4.12
C LEU A 70 -1.99 5.68 -5.15
N VAL A 71 -2.30 6.90 -4.72
CA VAL A 71 -2.81 7.97 -5.58
C VAL A 71 -1.84 9.15 -5.52
N ASP A 72 -1.20 9.47 -6.63
CA ASP A 72 -0.38 10.68 -6.79
C ASP A 72 -0.26 10.99 -8.28
N PHE A 73 -0.09 12.26 -8.65
CA PHE A 73 0.04 12.70 -10.04
C PHE A 73 1.42 13.24 -10.39
N ASP A 74 2.28 13.44 -9.38
CA ASP A 74 3.62 13.99 -9.54
C ASP A 74 4.64 12.91 -9.97
N GLU A 75 5.83 13.40 -10.29
CA GLU A 75 7.03 12.61 -10.55
C GLU A 75 8.05 12.81 -9.41
N VAL A 76 8.97 11.85 -9.27
CA VAL A 76 10.05 11.91 -8.29
C VAL A 76 11.04 13.00 -8.70
N ASP A 77 11.39 13.85 -7.74
CA ASP A 77 12.33 14.96 -7.91
C ASP A 77 13.40 14.92 -6.82
N ASP A 78 14.64 15.25 -7.19
CA ASP A 78 15.80 15.22 -6.30
C ASP A 78 15.59 16.09 -5.05
N SER A 79 15.01 17.28 -5.21
CA SER A 79 14.74 18.22 -4.12
C SER A 79 13.70 17.74 -3.10
N ASN A 80 13.12 16.56 -3.34
CA ASN A 80 12.14 15.92 -2.49
C ASN A 80 12.66 14.67 -1.75
N LEU A 81 13.81 14.11 -2.15
CA LEU A 81 14.31 12.83 -1.62
C LEU A 81 14.70 12.88 -0.13
N GLN A 82 15.04 14.05 0.41
CA GLN A 82 15.36 14.25 1.83
C GLN A 82 14.17 13.98 2.79
N ARG A 83 12.94 13.89 2.26
CA ARG A 83 11.74 13.61 3.06
C ARG A 83 10.79 12.58 2.45
N GLN A 84 10.93 12.24 1.18
CA GLN A 84 10.09 11.24 0.49
C GLN A 84 10.84 9.90 0.40
N ILE A 85 11.10 9.31 1.57
CA ILE A 85 11.93 8.12 1.80
C ILE A 85 11.40 6.81 1.18
N VAL A 86 10.25 6.82 0.51
CA VAL A 86 9.72 5.70 -0.27
C VAL A 86 10.33 5.68 -1.68
N HIS A 87 10.87 6.81 -2.13
CA HIS A 87 11.55 6.96 -3.43
C HIS A 87 13.07 6.82 -3.27
N ARG A 88 13.76 6.64 -4.40
CA ARG A 88 15.23 6.48 -4.48
C ARG A 88 15.77 7.34 -5.63
N GLU A 89 17.07 7.63 -5.61
CA GLU A 89 17.73 8.43 -6.65
C GLU A 89 17.58 7.83 -8.06
N ASN A 90 17.59 6.51 -8.18
CA ASN A 90 17.38 5.82 -9.46
C ASN A 90 15.95 5.97 -10.02
N ASN A 91 15.00 6.48 -9.24
CA ASN A 91 13.62 6.72 -9.66
C ASN A 91 13.36 8.18 -10.07
N ILE A 92 14.35 9.08 -10.06
CA ILE A 92 14.13 10.49 -10.44
C ILE A 92 13.51 10.58 -11.86
N GLY A 93 12.46 11.38 -12.01
CA GLY A 93 11.67 11.50 -13.23
C GLY A 93 10.60 10.41 -13.45
N GLN A 94 10.56 9.38 -12.60
CA GLN A 94 9.48 8.38 -12.63
C GLN A 94 8.24 8.92 -11.92
N ALA A 95 7.05 8.47 -12.33
CA ALA A 95 5.82 8.72 -11.58
C ALA A 95 5.95 8.24 -10.13
N LYS A 96 5.57 9.08 -9.16
CA LYS A 96 5.69 8.72 -7.73
C LYS A 96 4.94 7.43 -7.41
N VAL A 97 3.76 7.23 -7.97
CA VAL A 97 2.97 6.01 -7.74
C VAL A 97 3.70 4.74 -8.19
N GLU A 98 4.41 4.77 -9.33
CA GLU A 98 5.15 3.62 -9.83
C GLU A 98 6.45 3.40 -9.04
N SER A 99 7.20 4.47 -8.76
CA SER A 99 8.39 4.40 -7.91
C SER A 99 8.05 3.83 -6.52
N ALA A 100 6.96 4.29 -5.91
CA ALA A 100 6.53 3.77 -4.62
C ALA A 100 6.10 2.31 -4.73
N LYS A 101 5.33 1.92 -5.76
CA LYS A 101 4.92 0.52 -5.98
C LYS A 101 6.12 -0.41 -6.08
N GLU A 102 7.13 -0.06 -6.88
CA GLU A 102 8.36 -0.85 -7.02
C GLU A 102 9.07 -1.04 -5.68
N ASN A 103 9.29 0.07 -4.95
CA ASN A 103 10.01 0.04 -3.68
C ASN A 103 9.22 -0.70 -2.59
N LEU A 104 7.90 -0.54 -2.54
CA LEU A 104 7.03 -1.22 -1.57
C LEU A 104 6.88 -2.73 -1.88
N ALA A 105 6.79 -3.10 -3.16
CA ALA A 105 6.78 -4.51 -3.55
C ALA A 105 8.12 -5.20 -3.23
N SER A 106 9.24 -4.47 -3.31
CA SER A 106 10.56 -4.96 -2.88
C SER A 106 10.63 -5.18 -1.36
N LEU A 107 9.93 -4.35 -0.59
CA LEU A 107 9.87 -4.41 0.87
C LEU A 107 8.98 -5.57 1.34
N ASN A 108 7.80 -5.70 0.76
CA ASN A 108 6.83 -6.74 1.09
C ASN A 108 6.06 -7.21 -0.15
N HIS A 109 6.35 -8.43 -0.60
CA HIS A 109 5.68 -9.02 -1.77
C HIS A 109 4.37 -9.75 -1.44
N HIS A 110 3.95 -9.79 -0.16
CA HIS A 110 2.69 -10.43 0.24
C HIS A 110 1.46 -9.53 0.10
N ILE A 111 1.66 -8.25 -0.24
CA ILE A 111 0.57 -7.26 -0.31
C ILE A 111 0.20 -6.96 -1.76
N GLU A 112 -1.06 -6.61 -1.98
CA GLU A 112 -1.51 -6.10 -3.28
C GLU A 112 -1.31 -4.58 -3.35
N ILE A 113 -0.70 -4.10 -4.44
CA ILE A 113 -0.47 -2.68 -4.65
C ILE A 113 -1.06 -2.23 -5.99
N GLU A 114 -1.99 -1.28 -5.91
CA GLU A 114 -2.58 -0.60 -7.07
C GLU A 114 -2.14 0.87 -7.13
N THR A 115 -2.03 1.41 -8.34
CA THR A 115 -1.56 2.77 -8.57
C THR A 115 -2.56 3.56 -9.41
N ILE A 116 -2.75 4.82 -9.04
CA ILE A 116 -3.59 5.78 -9.76
C ILE A 116 -2.76 7.03 -10.00
N LYS A 117 -2.18 7.17 -11.21
CA LYS A 117 -1.41 8.35 -11.63
C LYS A 117 -2.33 9.49 -12.05
N LYS A 118 -3.13 10.05 -11.13
CA LYS A 118 -4.11 11.09 -11.45
C LYS A 118 -4.45 11.97 -10.26
N ARG A 119 -4.70 13.27 -10.53
CA ARG A 119 -5.40 14.14 -9.59
C ARG A 119 -6.90 13.85 -9.64
N LEU A 120 -7.40 13.21 -8.60
CA LEU A 120 -8.80 12.81 -8.51
C LEU A 120 -9.70 14.00 -8.15
N THR A 121 -10.91 13.98 -8.69
CA THR A 121 -12.01 14.87 -8.30
C THR A 121 -12.64 14.38 -6.99
N GLU A 122 -13.40 15.24 -6.30
CA GLU A 122 -14.11 14.87 -5.07
C GLU A 122 -15.05 13.66 -5.29
N THR A 123 -15.72 13.61 -6.43
CA THR A 123 -16.59 12.48 -6.80
C THR A 123 -15.80 11.18 -6.96
N GLU A 124 -14.67 11.22 -7.67
CA GLU A 124 -13.82 10.04 -7.84
C GLU A 124 -13.21 9.56 -6.52
N ILE A 125 -12.85 10.48 -5.62
CA ILE A 125 -12.40 10.14 -4.26
C ILE A 125 -13.54 9.46 -3.48
N ALA A 126 -14.74 10.04 -3.52
CA ALA A 126 -15.89 9.49 -2.82
C ALA A 126 -16.28 8.09 -3.32
N ASP A 127 -16.09 7.81 -4.61
CA ASP A 127 -16.32 6.48 -5.16
C ASP A 127 -15.22 5.49 -4.80
N LEU A 128 -13.95 5.93 -4.81
CA LEU A 128 -12.81 5.09 -4.46
C LEU A 128 -12.83 4.64 -2.99
N VAL A 129 -13.30 5.48 -2.06
CA VAL A 129 -13.33 5.16 -0.62
C VAL A 129 -14.47 4.19 -0.24
N LYS A 130 -15.43 3.93 -1.14
CA LYS A 130 -16.51 2.94 -0.91
C LYS A 130 -16.10 1.50 -1.22
N THR A 131 -14.96 1.34 -1.89
CA THR A 131 -14.39 0.04 -2.29
C THR A 131 -13.75 -0.66 -1.10
#